data_AF-A0A1V4SB43-F1
#
_entry.id   AF-A0A1V4SB43-F1
#
_cell.length_a   1.000
_cell.length_b   1.000
_cell.length_c   1.000
_cell.angle_alpha   90.00
_cell.angle_beta   90.00
_cell.angle_gamma   90.00
#
_symmetry.space_group_name_H-M   'P 1'
#
loop_
_entity.id
_entity.type
_entity.pdbx_description
1 polymer ?
#
loop_
_entity_poly.entity_id
_entity_poly.type
_entity_poly.pdbx_seq_one_letter_code
_entity_poly.pdbx_strand_id
1 'polypeptide(L)'
;MANFDPNQLEVTPGTIFFDPPWTKVFDLSKISYDNDAGIIDFVGGTFASPYGDVPLIRIELHCKAPGTSTVDFGLHGGTFDDFVLTDSEATVIYPEFSGLTITNVPIPSALLLFGSGLVGFIGLGRRKIRG
;
A
#
# COMPACT_ATOMS: atom_id res chain seq x y z
N MET A 1 3.95 -9.22 -8.98
CA MET A 1 3.68 -7.87 -9.52
C MET A 1 2.47 -7.26 -8.83
N ALA A 2 2.51 -5.95 -8.57
CA ALA A 2 1.36 -5.15 -8.18
C ALA A 2 1.23 -3.95 -9.14
N ASN A 3 0.03 -3.67 -9.61
CA ASN A 3 -0.27 -2.55 -10.49
C ASN A 3 -1.10 -1.50 -9.76
N PHE A 4 -0.86 -0.22 -10.02
CA PHE A 4 -1.60 0.92 -9.47
C PHE A 4 -1.80 1.99 -10.53
N ASP A 5 -2.76 2.91 -10.34
CA ASP A 5 -2.92 4.06 -11.24
C ASP A 5 -1.82 5.11 -10.98
N PRO A 6 -0.87 5.32 -11.92
CA PRO A 6 0.25 6.25 -11.74
C PRO A 6 -0.19 7.72 -11.68
N ASN A 7 -1.43 8.04 -12.07
CA ASN A 7 -1.98 9.39 -11.96
C ASN A 7 -2.52 9.69 -10.55
N GLN A 8 -2.84 8.65 -9.78
CA GLN A 8 -3.47 8.76 -8.46
C GLN A 8 -2.50 8.42 -7.32
N LEU A 9 -1.60 7.47 -7.56
CA LEU A 9 -0.71 6.90 -6.56
C LEU A 9 0.75 6.94 -7.04
N GLU A 10 1.67 6.93 -6.09
CA GLU A 10 3.10 6.69 -6.33
C GLU A 10 3.72 5.89 -5.19
N VAL A 11 4.72 5.07 -5.51
CA VAL A 11 5.59 4.44 -4.54
C VAL A 11 6.65 5.44 -4.10
N THR A 12 6.81 5.57 -2.79
CA THR A 12 7.87 6.40 -2.20
C THR A 12 9.17 5.58 -2.11
N PRO A 13 10.35 6.15 -2.44
CA PRO A 13 11.60 5.43 -2.30
C PRO A 13 11.83 4.93 -0.87
N GLY A 14 12.19 3.65 -0.73
CA GLY A 14 12.51 3.04 0.57
C GLY A 14 11.30 2.64 1.43
N THR A 15 10.08 2.67 0.88
CA THR A 15 8.85 2.31 1.62
C THR A 15 8.31 0.91 1.33
N ILE A 16 9.14 0.05 0.74
CA ILE A 16 8.85 -1.37 0.59
C ILE A 16 9.60 -2.12 1.69
N PHE A 17 8.86 -2.76 2.58
CA PHE A 17 9.41 -3.43 3.75
C PHE A 17 9.05 -4.91 3.77
N PHE A 18 10.05 -5.70 4.18
CA PHE A 18 9.93 -7.12 4.46
C PHE A 18 10.47 -7.34 5.87
N ASP A 19 9.60 -7.71 6.80
CA ASP A 19 10.05 -8.06 8.14
C ASP A 19 10.72 -9.45 8.12
N PRO A 20 11.75 -9.71 8.94
CA PRO A 20 12.23 -11.08 9.13
C PRO A 20 11.07 -12.02 9.54
N PRO A 21 10.97 -13.24 8.99
CA PRO A 21 11.95 -13.95 8.17
C PRO A 21 11.86 -13.73 6.65
N TRP A 22 10.95 -12.86 6.18
CA TRP A 22 10.62 -12.74 4.75
C TRP A 22 11.74 -12.18 3.89
N THR A 23 12.68 -11.46 4.50
CA THR A 23 13.91 -10.98 3.83
C THR A 23 14.79 -12.10 3.25
N LYS A 24 14.61 -13.36 3.70
CA LYS A 24 15.31 -14.52 3.12
C LYS A 24 14.55 -15.19 1.97
N VAL A 25 13.27 -14.87 1.85
CA VAL A 25 12.36 -15.43 0.85
C VAL A 25 12.34 -14.53 -0.38
N PHE A 26 12.32 -13.21 -0.19
CA PHE A 26 12.32 -12.26 -1.29
C PHE A 26 13.73 -11.85 -1.70
N ASP A 27 13.97 -11.81 -3.01
CA ASP A 27 15.19 -11.26 -3.57
C ASP A 27 15.11 -9.73 -3.54
N LEU A 28 15.63 -9.15 -2.45
CA LEU A 28 15.60 -7.71 -2.23
C LEU A 28 16.29 -6.90 -3.34
N SER A 29 17.21 -7.53 -4.09
CA SER A 29 17.91 -6.89 -5.21
C SER A 29 17.05 -6.76 -6.47
N LYS A 30 15.95 -7.51 -6.55
CA LYS A 30 15.01 -7.52 -7.68
C LYS A 30 13.70 -6.81 -7.38
N ILE A 31 13.59 -6.18 -6.20
CA ILE A 31 12.48 -5.27 -5.92
C ILE A 31 12.67 -4.06 -6.82
N SER A 32 11.67 -3.78 -7.64
CA SER A 32 11.66 -2.59 -8.48
C SER A 32 10.27 -2.00 -8.53
N TYR A 33 10.19 -0.71 -8.84
CA TYR A 33 8.93 -0.03 -9.09
C TYR A 33 9.13 0.99 -10.20
N ASP A 34 8.07 1.22 -10.95
CA ASP A 34 7.99 2.21 -12.00
C ASP A 34 6.73 3.05 -11.74
N ASN A 35 6.94 4.29 -11.28
CA ASN A 35 5.85 5.23 -10.99
C ASN A 35 5.21 5.81 -12.25
N ASP A 36 5.86 5.71 -13.41
CA ASP A 36 5.30 6.16 -14.68
C ASP A 36 4.42 5.05 -15.30
N ALA A 37 4.84 3.80 -15.18
CA ALA A 37 4.07 2.63 -15.62
C ALA A 37 3.01 2.18 -14.60
N GLY A 38 3.12 2.57 -13.33
CA GLY A 38 2.21 2.15 -12.27
C GLY A 38 2.46 0.71 -11.80
N ILE A 39 3.72 0.28 -11.76
CA ILE A 39 4.10 -1.12 -11.52
C ILE A 39 5.02 -1.23 -10.30
N ILE A 40 4.81 -2.28 -9.51
CA ILE A 40 5.72 -2.73 -8.45
C ILE A 40 6.01 -4.22 -8.67
N ASP A 41 7.28 -4.54 -8.84
CA ASP A 41 7.75 -5.89 -9.06
C ASP A 41 8.55 -6.42 -7.89
N PHE A 42 8.28 -7.68 -7.58
CA PHE A 42 8.89 -8.44 -6.52
C PHE A 42 9.21 -9.81 -7.06
N VAL A 43 10.39 -10.31 -6.74
CA VAL A 43 10.78 -11.69 -7.03
C VAL A 43 10.98 -12.40 -5.70
N GLY A 44 10.24 -13.50 -5.52
CA GLY A 44 10.30 -14.35 -4.34
C GLY A 44 10.92 -15.70 -4.63
N GLY A 45 11.27 -16.41 -3.56
CA GLY A 45 11.72 -17.80 -3.58
C GLY A 45 10.82 -18.70 -2.74
N THR A 46 11.23 -19.95 -2.59
CA THR A 46 10.46 -20.96 -1.85
C THR A 46 10.53 -20.72 -0.34
N PHE A 47 9.39 -20.87 0.33
CA PHE A 47 9.30 -20.87 1.79
C PHE A 47 8.34 -21.95 2.28
N ALA A 48 8.59 -22.47 3.48
CA ALA A 48 7.67 -23.42 4.10
C ALA A 48 6.36 -22.70 4.44
N SER A 49 5.23 -23.33 4.09
CA SER A 49 3.90 -22.75 4.23
C SER A 49 3.71 -22.17 5.65
N PRO A 50 3.51 -20.85 5.79
CA PRO A 50 3.09 -20.30 7.05
C PRO A 50 1.69 -20.82 7.38
N TYR A 51 1.41 -20.98 8.67
CA TYR A 51 0.05 -21.26 9.14
C TYR A 51 -0.65 -19.94 9.44
N GLY A 52 -1.85 -19.75 8.86
CA GLY A 52 -2.73 -18.61 9.11
C GLY A 52 -2.39 -17.36 8.28
N ASP A 53 -2.96 -16.23 8.69
CA ASP A 53 -2.77 -14.94 8.02
C ASP A 53 -1.41 -14.35 8.36
N VAL A 54 -0.57 -14.18 7.35
CA VAL A 54 0.82 -13.76 7.52
C VAL A 54 1.14 -12.56 6.62
N PRO A 55 1.57 -11.42 7.20
CA PRO A 55 2.00 -10.27 6.42
C PRO A 55 3.37 -10.55 5.78
N LEU A 56 3.42 -10.56 4.45
CA LEU A 56 4.65 -10.82 3.68
C LEU A 56 5.40 -9.53 3.33
N ILE A 57 4.66 -8.51 2.88
CA ILE A 57 5.20 -7.26 2.34
C ILE A 57 4.36 -6.10 2.87
N ARG A 58 5.02 -5.00 3.22
CA ARG A 58 4.38 -3.69 3.39
C ARG A 58 4.85 -2.76 2.28
N ILE A 59 3.91 -2.09 1.64
CA ILE A 59 4.16 -1.08 0.61
C ILE A 59 3.47 0.19 1.07
N GLU A 60 4.18 1.31 1.13
CA GLU A 60 3.55 2.61 1.36
C GLU A 60 3.36 3.33 0.03
N LEU A 61 2.10 3.64 -0.27
CA LEU A 61 1.67 4.37 -1.45
C LEU A 61 1.29 5.80 -1.04
N HIS A 62 1.84 6.77 -1.75
CA HIS A 62 1.50 8.18 -1.58
C HIS A 62 0.41 8.58 -2.58
N CYS A 63 -0.60 9.33 -2.11
CA CYS A 63 -1.69 9.79 -2.95
C CYS A 63 -1.33 11.11 -3.63
N LYS A 64 -1.23 11.11 -4.96
CA LYS A 64 -0.91 12.28 -5.79
C LYS A 64 -2.12 13.16 -6.07
N ALA A 65 -3.29 12.53 -6.24
CA ALA A 65 -4.51 13.20 -6.62
C ALA A 65 -5.72 12.70 -5.82
N PRO A 66 -6.78 13.50 -5.69
CA PRO A 66 -8.08 13.03 -5.24
C PRO A 66 -8.68 12.03 -6.23
N GLY A 67 -9.33 11.00 -5.70
CA GLY A 67 -9.97 9.97 -6.54
C GLY A 67 -9.98 8.60 -5.88
N THR A 68 -10.48 7.63 -6.64
CA THR A 68 -10.43 6.22 -6.28
C THR A 68 -9.47 5.51 -7.22
N SER A 69 -8.54 4.74 -6.67
CA SER A 69 -7.61 3.89 -7.41
C SER A 69 -7.70 2.46 -6.90
N THR A 70 -7.46 1.50 -7.78
CA THR A 70 -7.22 0.11 -7.38
C THR A 70 -5.73 -0.18 -7.33
N VAL A 71 -5.36 -1.14 -6.49
CA VAL A 71 -4.04 -1.78 -6.48
C VAL A 71 -4.29 -3.25 -6.71
N ASP A 72 -3.89 -3.75 -7.87
CA ASP A 72 -4.18 -5.11 -8.31
C ASP A 72 -2.91 -5.95 -8.27
N PHE A 73 -3.00 -7.13 -7.67
CA PHE A 73 -1.87 -8.06 -7.57
C PHE A 73 -1.98 -9.15 -8.64
N GLY A 74 -0.84 -9.54 -9.19
CA GLY A 74 -0.76 -10.60 -10.18
C GLY A 74 0.64 -11.11 -10.42
N LEU A 75 0.73 -12.13 -11.26
CA LEU A 75 2.00 -12.68 -11.73
C LEU A 75 2.55 -11.82 -12.88
N HIS A 76 3.85 -11.55 -12.87
CA HIS A 76 4.52 -10.87 -13.98
C HIS A 76 4.68 -11.85 -15.15
N GLY A 77 4.68 -11.34 -16.38
CA GLY A 77 4.55 -12.12 -17.61
C GLY A 77 5.49 -13.33 -17.74
N GLY A 78 4.92 -14.52 -17.55
CA GLY A 78 5.21 -15.68 -18.39
C GLY A 78 6.47 -16.48 -18.08
N THR A 79 6.57 -17.07 -16.88
CA THR A 79 6.83 -18.51 -16.65
C THR A 79 6.56 -18.78 -15.17
N PHE A 80 6.23 -20.02 -14.83
CA PHE A 80 5.67 -20.44 -13.54
C PHE A 80 6.55 -20.19 -12.30
N ASP A 81 7.70 -19.51 -12.40
CA ASP A 81 8.72 -19.40 -11.35
C ASP A 81 8.60 -18.16 -10.46
N ASP A 82 7.69 -17.21 -10.75
CA ASP A 82 7.71 -15.90 -10.07
C ASP A 82 7.05 -15.85 -8.68
N PHE A 83 6.16 -16.79 -8.35
CA PHE A 83 5.68 -16.99 -6.97
C PHE A 83 4.98 -18.35 -6.84
N VAL A 84 5.72 -19.40 -6.45
CA VAL A 84 5.17 -20.74 -6.24
C VAL A 84 5.13 -21.05 -4.75
N LEU A 85 3.93 -21.32 -4.26
CA LEU A 85 3.74 -21.96 -2.97
C LEU A 85 3.80 -23.47 -3.19
N THR A 86 4.75 -24.14 -2.57
CA THR A 86 4.80 -25.61 -2.54
C THR A 86 4.43 -26.09 -1.16
N ASP A 87 3.51 -27.04 -1.07
CA ASP A 87 3.26 -27.75 0.18
C ASP A 87 4.40 -28.76 0.50
N SER A 88 4.26 -29.48 1.61
CA SER A 88 5.20 -30.53 2.02
C SER A 88 5.32 -31.68 1.02
N GLU A 89 4.42 -31.79 0.04
CA GLU A 89 4.38 -32.82 -0.99
C GLU A 89 4.87 -32.29 -2.36
N ALA A 90 5.40 -31.06 -2.41
CA ALA A 90 5.81 -30.36 -3.61
C ALA A 90 4.65 -30.10 -4.61
N THR A 91 3.41 -30.09 -4.13
CA THR A 91 2.26 -29.67 -4.93
C THR A 91 2.30 -28.15 -5.09
N VAL A 92 2.17 -27.69 -6.34
CA VAL A 92 2.06 -26.27 -6.65
C VAL A 92 0.68 -25.76 -6.22
N ILE A 93 0.68 -24.85 -5.26
CA ILE A 93 -0.49 -24.08 -4.84
C ILE A 93 -0.48 -22.78 -5.64
N TYR A 94 -1.57 -22.56 -6.39
CA TYR A 94 -1.78 -21.31 -7.10
C TYR A 94 -2.34 -20.25 -6.13
N PRO A 95 -1.63 -19.13 -5.91
CA PRO A 95 -2.14 -18.06 -5.07
C PRO A 95 -3.37 -17.42 -5.72
N GLU A 96 -4.39 -17.14 -4.91
CA GLU A 96 -5.46 -16.22 -5.28
C GLU A 96 -5.04 -14.80 -4.89
N PHE A 97 -5.19 -13.87 -5.81
CA PHE A 97 -4.88 -12.47 -5.58
C PHE A 97 -6.18 -11.67 -5.41
N SER A 98 -6.23 -10.87 -4.35
CA SER A 98 -7.29 -9.88 -4.16
C SER A 98 -6.67 -8.49 -4.17
N GLY A 99 -7.21 -7.62 -5.03
CA GLY A 99 -6.80 -6.22 -5.12
C GLY A 99 -7.30 -5.40 -3.93
N LEU A 100 -6.75 -4.20 -3.78
CA LEU A 100 -7.17 -3.20 -2.81
C LEU A 100 -7.78 -1.99 -3.52
N THR A 101 -8.85 -1.42 -2.97
CA THR A 101 -9.37 -0.12 -3.41
C THR A 101 -8.94 0.97 -2.43
N ILE A 102 -8.26 1.99 -2.93
CA ILE A 102 -7.83 3.17 -2.17
C ILE A 102 -8.68 4.36 -2.63
N THR A 103 -9.34 5.03 -1.69
CA THR A 103 -10.11 6.24 -1.98
C THR A 103 -9.51 7.43 -1.24
N ASN A 104 -8.94 8.37 -1.99
CA ASN A 104 -8.43 9.61 -1.48
C ASN A 104 -9.48 10.72 -1.62
N VAL A 105 -10.06 11.14 -0.50
CA VAL A 105 -11.06 12.22 -0.46
C VAL A 105 -10.40 13.48 0.12
N PRO A 106 -10.46 14.64 -0.56
CA PRO A 106 -9.98 15.88 0.01
C PRO A 106 -10.75 16.20 1.28
N ILE A 107 -10.06 16.61 2.35
CA ILE A 107 -10.72 17.15 3.53
C ILE A 107 -11.43 18.44 3.09
N PRO A 108 -12.77 18.53 3.17
CA PRO A 108 -13.46 19.75 2.80
C PRO A 108 -12.91 20.92 3.61
N SER A 109 -12.41 21.95 2.92
CA SER A 109 -11.88 23.17 3.54
C SER A 109 -12.90 23.85 4.46
N ALA A 110 -14.19 23.60 4.26
CA ALA A 110 -15.25 23.98 5.18
C ALA A 110 -15.07 23.39 6.60
N LEU A 111 -14.63 22.14 6.76
CA LEU A 111 -14.38 21.55 8.09
C LEU A 111 -13.21 22.24 8.81
N LEU A 112 -12.17 22.62 8.08
CA LEU A 112 -11.06 23.42 8.62
C LEU A 112 -11.52 24.84 8.98
N LEU A 113 -12.43 25.43 8.18
CA LEU A 113 -13.01 26.75 8.44
C LEU A 113 -13.95 26.74 9.65
N PHE A 114 -14.75 25.68 9.83
CA PHE A 114 -15.60 25.51 11.01
C PHE A 114 -14.78 25.25 12.27
N GLY A 115 -13.73 24.43 12.19
CA GLY A 115 -12.81 24.20 13.30
C GLY A 115 -12.08 25.47 13.74
N SER A 116 -11.56 26.25 12.79
CA SER A 116 -10.88 27.52 13.08
C SER A 116 -11.84 28.63 13.53
N GLY A 117 -13.03 28.71 12.92
CA GLY A 117 -14.09 29.64 13.33
C GLY A 117 -14.59 29.37 14.74
N LEU A 118 -14.80 28.10 15.12
CA LEU A 118 -15.28 27.72 16.45
C LEU A 118 -14.26 28.06 17.55
N VAL A 119 -12.97 27.85 17.30
CA VAL A 119 -11.89 28.26 18.21
C VAL A 119 -11.85 29.79 18.35
N GLY A 120 -11.99 30.52 17.25
CA GLY A 120 -12.06 31.99 17.25
C GLY A 120 -13.23 32.54 18.06
N PHE A 121 -14.43 31.95 17.92
CA PHE A 121 -15.62 32.36 18.67
C PHE A 121 -15.52 32.06 20.17
N ILE A 122 -14.95 30.92 20.57
CA ILE A 122 -14.72 30.58 21.98
C ILE A 122 -13.69 31.54 22.61
N GLY A 123 -12.64 31.91 21.87
CA GLY A 123 -11.64 32.89 22.30
C GLY A 123 -12.22 34.29 22.51
N LEU A 124 -13.08 34.74 21.59
CA LEU A 124 -13.76 36.04 21.68
C LEU A 124 -14.82 36.08 22.80
N GLY A 125 -15.54 34.98 23.02
CA GLY A 125 -16.55 34.86 24.08
C GLY A 125 -15.96 35.01 25.49
N ARG A 126 -14.74 34.51 25.73
CA ARG A 126 -14.04 34.63 27.03
C ARG A 126 -13.53 36.04 27.32
N ARG A 127 -13.27 36.85 26.28
CA ARG A 127 -12.77 38.24 26.46
C ARG A 127 -13.87 39.19 26.95
N LYS A 128 -15.15 38.86 26.69
CA LYS A 128 -16.31 39.68 27.08
C LYS A 128 -16.77 39.48 28.53
N ILE A 129 -16.35 38.40 29.20
CA ILE A 129 -16.74 38.09 30.60
C ILE A 129 -15.77 38.71 31.63
N ARG A 130 -14.65 39.29 31.18
CA ARG A 130 -13.61 39.91 32.03
C ARG A 130 -13.48 41.44 31.88
N GLY A 131 -14.48 42.10 31.29
CA GLY A 131 -14.54 43.56 31.14
C GLY A 131 -15.66 44.16 31.98
#